data_AF-A0A968DN23-F1
#
_entry.id   AF-A0A968DN23-F1
#
_cell.length_a   1.000
_cell.length_b   1.000
_cell.length_c   1.000
_cell.angle_alpha   90.00
_cell.angle_beta   90.00
_cell.angle_gamma   90.00
#
_symmetry.space_group_name_H-M   'P 1'
#
loop_
_entity.id
_entity.type
_entity.pdbx_description
1 polymer ?
#
loop_
_entity_poly.entity_id
_entity_poly.type
_entity_poly.pdbx_seq_one_letter_code
_entity_poly.pdbx_strand_id
1 'polypeptide(L)'
;SSCHMQDLNTTAASGHTNHGTLDLTGGWHDAGDYNKYVWKATSSAILFMLRAFEDNPGVFKDGDLNIPESGNGTPDILDEIKWELDWLLKMQLSDGSVLYQMHVDGFASDAPPSIDTNVRFYQNPNIESASVFAGTLALAARIYGANGMTTYANTLQTAAEDAW
;
A
#
# COMPACT_ATOMS: atom_id res chain seq x y z
N SER A 1 12.44 -14.75 1.10
CA SER A 1 13.61 -13.85 1.20
C SER A 1 13.12 -12.42 1.12
N SER A 2 13.69 -11.51 1.91
CA SER A 2 13.40 -10.07 1.76
C SER A 2 13.90 -9.56 0.40
N CYS A 3 13.21 -8.55 -0.15
CA CYS A 3 13.57 -7.84 -1.38
C CYS A 3 13.40 -6.33 -1.17
N HIS A 4 14.04 -5.53 -2.02
CA HIS A 4 13.90 -4.07 -2.04
C HIS A 4 14.07 -3.38 -0.68
N MET A 5 14.96 -3.90 0.18
CA MET A 5 15.20 -3.32 1.51
C MET A 5 15.84 -1.92 1.44
N GLN A 6 16.36 -1.51 0.27
CA GLN A 6 16.77 -0.15 -0.02
C GLN A 6 15.61 0.86 0.04
N ASP A 7 14.35 0.41 -0.05
CA ASP A 7 13.17 1.27 0.09
C ASP A 7 13.10 1.92 1.49
N LEU A 8 13.87 1.42 2.49
CA LEU A 8 14.03 2.05 3.81
C LEU A 8 14.61 3.46 3.74
N ASN A 9 15.36 3.78 2.68
CA ASN A 9 16.04 5.05 2.52
C ASN A 9 15.73 5.68 1.16
N THR A 10 14.46 5.68 0.76
CA THR A 10 14.04 6.21 -0.54
C THR A 10 14.22 7.72 -0.60
N THR A 11 14.73 8.22 -1.73
CA THR A 11 14.86 9.65 -2.02
C THR A 11 14.02 10.06 -3.23
N ALA A 12 13.87 11.37 -3.44
CA ALA A 12 13.13 11.90 -4.58
C ALA A 12 13.81 11.55 -5.91
N ALA A 13 13.01 11.22 -6.91
CA ALA A 13 13.49 11.08 -8.27
C ALA A 13 13.98 12.42 -8.84
N SER A 14 14.89 12.36 -9.82
CA SER A 14 15.41 13.57 -10.46
C SER A 14 14.27 14.40 -11.07
N GLY A 15 14.24 15.71 -10.75
CA GLY A 15 13.17 16.61 -11.20
C GLY A 15 11.92 16.65 -10.31
N HIS A 16 11.89 15.89 -9.21
CA HIS A 16 10.82 15.93 -8.22
C HIS A 16 11.22 16.67 -6.94
N THR A 17 10.23 17.15 -6.20
CA THR A 17 10.39 17.84 -4.92
C THR A 17 10.99 16.89 -3.89
N ASN A 18 12.04 17.33 -3.20
CA ASN A 18 12.66 16.56 -2.15
C ASN A 18 11.90 16.72 -0.83
N HIS A 19 11.24 15.64 -0.40
CA HIS A 19 10.55 15.51 0.88
C HIS A 19 11.40 14.83 1.96
N GLY A 20 12.70 14.68 1.72
CA GLY A 20 13.63 13.96 2.58
C GLY A 20 13.74 12.48 2.23
N THR A 21 14.42 11.74 3.09
CA THR A 21 14.54 10.29 3.00
C THR A 21 13.34 9.65 3.68
N LEU A 22 12.65 8.75 2.98
CA LEU A 22 11.43 8.09 3.45
C LEU A 22 11.61 6.57 3.50
N ASP A 23 11.03 5.92 4.53
CA ASP A 23 10.82 4.46 4.53
C ASP A 23 9.55 4.15 3.75
N LEU A 24 9.72 3.58 2.56
CA LEU A 24 8.63 3.18 1.66
C LEU A 24 8.64 1.66 1.39
N THR A 25 9.17 0.87 2.33
CA THR A 25 9.19 -0.61 2.28
C THR A 25 7.80 -1.25 2.36
N GLY A 26 7.72 -2.49 1.90
CA GLY A 26 6.50 -3.30 1.93
C GLY A 26 5.67 -3.12 0.67
N GLY A 27 4.39 -3.46 0.80
CA GLY A 27 3.42 -3.42 -0.29
C GLY A 27 3.65 -4.48 -1.36
N TRP A 28 2.91 -4.38 -2.45
CA TRP A 28 2.90 -5.29 -3.57
C TRP A 28 3.74 -4.75 -4.73
N HIS A 29 4.39 -5.66 -5.45
CA HIS A 29 4.87 -5.35 -6.81
C HIS A 29 3.65 -5.24 -7.73
N ASP A 30 3.60 -4.19 -8.56
CA ASP A 30 2.42 -3.87 -9.38
C ASP A 30 2.13 -4.95 -10.43
N ALA A 31 3.18 -5.45 -11.07
CA ALA A 31 3.05 -6.40 -12.17
C ALA A 31 4.32 -7.26 -12.38
N GLY A 32 4.80 -7.36 -13.63
CA GLY A 32 6.01 -8.09 -13.99
C GLY A 32 7.30 -7.35 -13.63
N ASP A 33 7.22 -6.04 -13.42
CA ASP A 33 8.26 -5.23 -12.78
C ASP A 33 7.96 -5.07 -11.28
N TYR A 34 8.92 -4.51 -10.55
CA TYR A 34 8.83 -4.37 -9.09
C TYR A 34 8.41 -2.98 -8.62
N ASN A 35 8.04 -2.09 -9.55
CA ASN A 35 7.55 -0.76 -9.23
C ASN A 35 6.23 -0.86 -8.45
N LYS A 36 5.92 0.19 -7.67
CA LYS A 36 4.71 0.25 -6.84
C LYS A 36 4.01 1.59 -7.10
N TYR A 37 2.69 1.59 -7.26
CA TYR A 37 1.94 2.76 -7.69
C TYR A 37 0.74 2.94 -6.77
N VAL A 38 0.55 4.14 -6.21
CA VAL A 38 -0.63 4.41 -5.37
C VAL A 38 -1.88 4.44 -6.24
N TRP A 39 -1.80 5.21 -7.34
CA TRP A 39 -2.89 5.36 -8.28
C TRP A 39 -3.02 4.14 -9.20
N LYS A 40 -4.27 3.85 -9.59
CA LYS A 40 -4.72 2.79 -10.50
C LYS A 40 -4.72 1.40 -9.88
N ALA A 41 -3.72 0.56 -10.12
CA ALA A 41 -3.83 -0.89 -9.93
C ALA A 41 -3.93 -1.27 -8.44
N THR A 42 -3.05 -0.74 -7.57
CA THR A 42 -3.12 -0.94 -6.11
C THR A 42 -4.48 -0.52 -5.54
N SER A 43 -4.89 0.73 -5.73
CA SER A 43 -6.14 1.22 -5.14
C SER A 43 -7.38 0.48 -5.68
N SER A 44 -7.37 0.10 -6.97
CA SER A 44 -8.47 -0.69 -7.56
C SER A 44 -8.49 -2.12 -7.03
N ALA A 45 -7.32 -2.75 -6.86
CA ALA A 45 -7.20 -4.10 -6.32
C ALA A 45 -7.72 -4.15 -4.88
N ILE A 46 -7.27 -3.22 -4.02
CA ILE A 46 -7.77 -3.10 -2.64
C ILE A 46 -9.29 -2.90 -2.63
N LEU A 47 -9.81 -1.97 -3.43
CA LEU A 47 -11.24 -1.71 -3.50
C LEU A 47 -12.04 -2.96 -3.88
N PHE A 48 -11.59 -3.70 -4.90
CA PHE A 48 -12.26 -4.94 -5.32
C PHE A 48 -12.17 -6.03 -4.26
N MET A 49 -11.04 -6.19 -3.59
CA MET A 49 -10.89 -7.20 -2.52
C MET A 49 -11.74 -6.85 -1.29
N LEU A 50 -11.77 -5.58 -0.88
CA LEU A 50 -12.62 -5.10 0.21
C LEU A 50 -14.11 -5.30 -0.11
N ARG A 51 -14.53 -5.04 -1.36
CA ARG A 51 -15.91 -5.29 -1.80
C ARG A 51 -16.21 -6.78 -1.90
N ALA A 52 -15.30 -7.59 -2.43
CA ALA A 52 -15.48 -9.03 -2.44
C ALA A 52 -15.70 -9.57 -1.02
N PHE A 53 -14.91 -9.11 -0.05
CA PHE A 53 -15.05 -9.46 1.36
C PHE A 53 -16.41 -9.05 1.93
N GLU A 54 -16.82 -7.79 1.72
CA GLU A 54 -18.08 -7.25 2.25
C GLU A 54 -19.32 -7.90 1.63
N ASP A 55 -19.31 -8.10 0.31
CA ASP A 55 -20.46 -8.60 -0.44
C ASP A 55 -20.67 -10.12 -0.25
N ASN A 56 -19.68 -10.84 0.30
CA ASN A 56 -19.71 -12.29 0.48
C ASN A 56 -19.41 -12.69 1.94
N PRO A 57 -20.29 -12.35 2.89
CA PRO A 57 -20.06 -12.61 4.31
C PRO A 57 -19.90 -14.11 4.59
N GLY A 58 -18.83 -14.45 5.32
CA GLY A 58 -18.52 -15.84 5.73
C GLY A 58 -17.84 -16.70 4.66
N VAL A 59 -17.59 -16.16 3.45
CA VAL A 59 -16.79 -16.85 2.42
C VAL A 59 -15.32 -16.82 2.77
N PHE A 60 -14.79 -15.66 3.15
CA PHE A 60 -13.38 -15.47 3.51
C PHE A 60 -13.18 -15.66 5.01
N LYS A 61 -12.19 -16.45 5.38
CA LYS A 61 -11.92 -16.86 6.76
C LYS A 61 -10.43 -16.77 7.07
N ASP A 62 -10.15 -16.81 8.37
CA ASP A 62 -8.81 -17.01 8.89
C ASP A 62 -8.29 -18.40 8.46
N GLY A 63 -7.07 -18.44 7.92
CA GLY A 63 -6.37 -19.63 7.46
C GLY A 63 -6.64 -20.06 6.02
N ASP A 64 -7.40 -19.28 5.23
CA ASP A 64 -7.73 -19.63 3.84
C ASP A 64 -6.55 -19.50 2.86
N LEU A 65 -5.58 -18.62 3.13
CA LEU A 65 -4.52 -18.25 2.19
C LEU A 65 -3.14 -18.82 2.57
N ASN A 66 -2.97 -19.33 3.79
CA ASN A 66 -1.69 -19.84 4.30
C ASN A 66 -0.55 -18.80 4.18
N ILE A 67 -0.86 -17.57 4.59
CA ILE A 67 0.07 -16.44 4.71
C ILE A 67 0.69 -16.41 6.12
N PRO A 68 1.75 -15.63 6.35
CA PRO A 68 2.39 -15.56 7.68
C PRO A 68 1.41 -15.18 8.83
N GLU A 69 0.38 -14.41 8.51
CA GLU A 69 -0.64 -13.93 9.42
C GLU A 69 -1.75 -14.96 9.71
N SER A 70 -1.85 -16.04 8.92
CA SER A 70 -2.88 -17.07 9.09
C SER A 70 -2.85 -17.66 10.51
N GLY A 71 -4.04 -17.75 11.14
CA GLY A 71 -4.27 -18.20 12.50
C GLY A 71 -4.30 -17.07 13.54
N ASN A 72 -4.28 -15.81 13.12
CA ASN A 72 -4.30 -14.64 14.01
C ASN A 72 -5.72 -14.21 14.44
N GLY A 73 -6.78 -14.87 13.93
CA GLY A 73 -8.18 -14.53 14.18
C GLY A 73 -8.80 -13.51 13.21
N THR A 74 -8.06 -13.04 12.21
CA THR A 74 -8.49 -12.11 11.15
C THR A 74 -8.66 -12.91 9.85
N PRO A 75 -9.69 -12.65 9.02
CA PRO A 75 -9.77 -13.25 7.70
C PRO A 75 -8.52 -12.93 6.87
N ASP A 76 -7.86 -13.94 6.30
CA ASP A 76 -6.56 -13.78 5.62
C ASP A 76 -6.60 -12.74 4.48
N ILE A 77 -7.74 -12.57 3.81
CA ILE A 77 -7.90 -11.53 2.78
C ILE A 77 -7.75 -10.11 3.35
N LEU A 78 -8.19 -9.88 4.60
CA LEU A 78 -8.00 -8.60 5.27
C LEU A 78 -6.55 -8.43 5.72
N ASP A 79 -5.83 -9.50 6.09
CA ASP A 79 -4.40 -9.40 6.37
C ASP A 79 -3.60 -9.05 5.10
N GLU A 80 -3.93 -9.67 3.97
CA GLU A 80 -3.29 -9.37 2.69
C GLU A 80 -3.58 -7.91 2.25
N ILE A 81 -4.82 -7.44 2.35
CA ILE A 81 -5.16 -6.03 2.08
C ILE A 81 -4.41 -5.09 3.03
N LYS A 82 -4.26 -5.50 4.30
CA LYS A 82 -3.57 -4.70 5.31
C LYS A 82 -2.10 -4.49 4.92
N TRP A 83 -1.44 -5.50 4.36
CA TRP A 83 -0.06 -5.40 3.88
C TRP A 83 0.13 -4.23 2.89
N GLU A 84 -0.81 -4.04 1.97
CA GLU A 84 -0.76 -2.94 1.01
C GLU A 84 -1.24 -1.61 1.61
N LEU A 85 -2.26 -1.62 2.47
CA LEU A 85 -2.69 -0.41 3.18
C LEU A 85 -1.57 0.17 4.06
N ASP A 86 -0.77 -0.69 4.70
CA ASP A 86 0.41 -0.28 5.46
C ASP A 86 1.45 0.41 4.56
N TRP A 87 1.60 -0.04 3.31
CA TRP A 87 2.44 0.65 2.33
C TRP A 87 1.83 1.98 1.87
N LEU A 88 0.52 2.02 1.58
CA LEU A 88 -0.17 3.25 1.22
C LEU A 88 -0.02 4.32 2.31
N LEU A 89 -0.16 3.96 3.60
CA LEU A 89 0.02 4.90 4.71
C LEU A 89 1.41 5.55 4.72
N LYS A 90 2.46 4.84 4.27
CA LYS A 90 3.81 5.39 4.14
C LYS A 90 3.95 6.37 2.96
N MET A 91 3.05 6.30 1.97
CA MET A 91 3.04 7.18 0.80
C MET A 91 2.38 8.56 1.07
N GLN A 92 1.74 8.74 2.22
CA GLN A 92 1.18 10.02 2.65
C GLN A 92 2.26 10.87 3.33
N LEU A 93 2.37 12.13 2.89
CA LEU A 93 3.25 13.13 3.49
C LEU A 93 2.53 13.82 4.67
N SER A 94 3.31 14.52 5.51
CA SER A 94 2.79 15.17 6.72
C SER A 94 1.76 16.28 6.47
N ASP A 95 1.69 16.79 5.25
CA ASP A 95 0.70 17.79 4.83
C ASP A 95 -0.56 17.15 4.21
N GLY A 96 -0.68 15.82 4.28
CA GLY A 96 -1.81 15.06 3.75
C GLY A 96 -1.66 14.67 2.28
N SER A 97 -0.73 15.28 1.54
CA SER A 97 -0.52 14.96 0.13
C SER A 97 0.06 13.56 -0.06
N VAL A 98 -0.33 12.88 -1.15
CA VAL A 98 -0.01 11.46 -1.36
C VAL A 98 0.89 11.28 -2.58
N LEU A 99 2.07 10.68 -2.36
CA LEU A 99 3.06 10.38 -3.39
C LEU A 99 2.46 9.50 -4.50
N TYR A 100 2.92 9.70 -5.73
CA TYR A 100 2.37 8.97 -6.88
C TYR A 100 2.83 7.51 -6.96
N GLN A 101 4.15 7.30 -6.92
CA GLN A 101 4.75 5.98 -7.20
C GLN A 101 6.15 5.83 -6.58
N MET A 102 6.60 4.59 -6.55
CA MET A 102 7.92 4.10 -6.17
C MET A 102 8.53 3.31 -7.32
N HIS A 103 9.61 3.81 -7.91
CA HIS A 103 10.13 3.21 -9.15
C HIS A 103 11.66 3.19 -9.25
N VAL A 104 12.18 2.30 -10.09
CA VAL A 104 13.56 2.36 -10.58
C VAL A 104 13.66 3.36 -11.74
N ASP A 105 14.79 4.03 -11.89
CA ASP A 105 15.07 4.78 -13.12
C ASP A 105 15.32 3.82 -14.30
N GLY A 106 14.67 4.07 -15.44
CA GLY A 106 14.97 3.37 -16.70
C GLY A 106 14.34 1.98 -16.89
N PHE A 107 13.33 1.58 -16.10
CA PHE A 107 12.60 0.32 -16.23
C PHE A 107 13.47 -0.96 -16.17
N ALA A 108 14.48 -0.99 -15.30
CA ALA A 108 15.27 -2.20 -15.08
C ALA A 108 14.52 -3.20 -14.20
N SER A 109 14.07 -4.34 -14.76
CA SER A 109 13.46 -5.45 -13.99
C SER A 109 13.93 -6.84 -14.45
N ASP A 110 15.22 -6.97 -14.79
CA ASP A 110 15.76 -8.19 -15.42
C ASP A 110 16.34 -9.22 -14.43
N ALA A 111 16.02 -9.14 -13.15
CA ALA A 111 16.53 -10.06 -12.12
C ALA A 111 15.44 -10.41 -11.09
N PRO A 112 15.49 -11.58 -10.42
CA PRO A 112 14.61 -11.87 -9.29
C PRO A 112 14.65 -10.75 -8.23
N PRO A 113 13.53 -10.45 -7.54
CA PRO A 113 13.44 -9.28 -6.67
C PRO A 113 14.39 -9.38 -5.47
N SER A 114 14.74 -10.59 -5.03
CA SER A 114 15.67 -10.83 -3.92
C SER A 114 17.12 -10.43 -4.21
N ILE A 115 17.48 -10.26 -5.49
CA ILE A 115 18.82 -9.83 -5.91
C ILE A 115 18.80 -8.51 -6.68
N ASP A 116 17.62 -7.88 -6.80
CA ASP A 116 17.49 -6.56 -7.40
C ASP A 116 18.01 -5.48 -6.44
N THR A 117 19.18 -4.94 -6.78
CA THR A 117 19.85 -3.88 -6.03
C THR A 117 19.66 -2.50 -6.65
N ASN A 118 18.75 -2.34 -7.62
CA ASN A 118 18.50 -1.04 -8.23
C ASN A 118 18.02 -0.04 -7.18
N VAL A 119 18.54 1.18 -7.26
CA VAL A 119 18.06 2.28 -6.42
C VAL A 119 16.68 2.68 -6.90
N ARG A 120 15.79 2.93 -5.94
CA ARG A 120 14.39 3.29 -6.18
C ARG A 120 14.10 4.66 -5.62
N PHE A 121 13.14 5.33 -6.25
CA PHE A 121 12.82 6.72 -6.00
C PHE A 121 11.31 6.94 -5.94
N TYR A 122 10.89 7.88 -5.08
CA TYR A 122 9.53 8.38 -5.08
C TYR A 122 9.36 9.55 -6.06
N GLN A 123 8.14 9.71 -6.57
CA GLN A 123 7.74 10.87 -7.37
C GLN A 123 6.74 11.75 -6.61
N ASN A 124 6.64 13.01 -7.06
CA ASN A 124 5.77 14.04 -6.48
C ASN A 124 4.36 13.54 -6.19
N PRO A 125 3.71 14.10 -5.16
CA PRO A 125 2.30 13.86 -4.93
C PRO A 125 1.45 14.43 -6.07
N ASN A 126 0.28 13.81 -6.29
CA ASN A 126 -0.72 14.30 -7.23
C ASN A 126 -2.14 14.14 -6.67
N ILE A 127 -3.09 14.88 -7.25
CA ILE A 127 -4.48 14.89 -6.79
C ILE A 127 -5.16 13.56 -7.03
N GLU A 128 -4.73 12.88 -8.10
CA GLU A 128 -5.13 11.53 -8.45
C GLU A 128 -4.90 10.56 -7.29
N SER A 129 -3.65 10.37 -6.86
CA SER A 129 -3.27 9.48 -5.75
C SER A 129 -3.98 9.86 -4.46
N ALA A 130 -4.05 11.15 -4.12
CA ALA A 130 -4.75 11.60 -2.91
C ALA A 130 -6.24 11.20 -2.93
N SER A 131 -6.92 11.36 -4.08
CA SER A 131 -8.34 11.05 -4.22
C SER A 131 -8.63 9.55 -4.05
N VAL A 132 -7.84 8.69 -4.69
CA VAL A 132 -8.04 7.23 -4.58
C VAL A 132 -7.60 6.69 -3.22
N PHE A 133 -6.56 7.28 -2.63
CA PHE A 133 -6.09 6.96 -1.28
C PHE A 133 -7.18 7.26 -0.25
N ALA A 134 -7.73 8.48 -0.24
CA ALA A 134 -8.77 8.87 0.70
C ALA A 134 -10.00 7.95 0.61
N GLY A 135 -10.49 7.68 -0.62
CA GLY A 135 -11.63 6.79 -0.83
C GLY A 135 -11.35 5.34 -0.40
N THR A 136 -10.16 4.82 -0.69
CA THR A 136 -9.75 3.45 -0.32
C THR A 136 -9.63 3.30 1.19
N LEU A 137 -8.94 4.22 1.85
CA LEU A 137 -8.75 4.16 3.30
C LEU A 137 -10.04 4.40 4.07
N ALA A 138 -10.94 5.26 3.59
CA ALA A 138 -12.25 5.45 4.21
C ALA A 138 -13.10 4.17 4.17
N LEU A 139 -13.11 3.46 3.04
CA LEU A 139 -13.79 2.17 2.93
C LEU A 139 -13.15 1.12 3.85
N ALA A 140 -11.81 1.04 3.84
CA ALA A 140 -11.06 0.13 4.68
C ALA A 140 -11.34 0.39 6.16
N ALA A 141 -11.28 1.65 6.62
CA ALA A 141 -11.56 2.04 8.00
C ALA A 141 -12.88 1.46 8.50
N ARG A 142 -13.96 1.59 7.71
CA ARG A 142 -15.26 1.01 8.04
C ARG A 142 -15.20 -0.52 8.19
N ILE A 143 -14.59 -1.21 7.22
CA ILE A 143 -14.53 -2.68 7.18
C ILE A 143 -13.67 -3.21 8.33
N TYR A 144 -12.46 -2.68 8.54
CA TYR A 144 -11.58 -3.08 9.65
C TYR A 144 -12.21 -2.78 11.01
N GLY A 145 -12.90 -1.63 11.16
CA GLY A 145 -13.61 -1.28 12.37
C GLY A 145 -14.74 -2.27 12.70
N ALA A 146 -15.52 -2.66 11.69
CA ALA A 146 -16.57 -3.68 11.83
C ALA A 146 -16.02 -5.08 12.17
N ASN A 147 -14.75 -5.35 11.86
CA ASN A 147 -14.05 -6.60 12.18
C ASN A 147 -13.18 -6.50 13.45
N GLY A 148 -13.43 -5.51 14.31
CA GLY A 148 -12.79 -5.40 15.63
C GLY A 148 -11.37 -4.83 15.62
N MET A 149 -10.86 -4.38 14.47
CA MET A 149 -9.54 -3.76 14.32
C MET A 149 -9.61 -2.24 14.50
N THR A 150 -10.26 -1.78 15.58
CA THR A 150 -10.66 -0.38 15.78
C THR A 150 -9.49 0.61 15.77
N THR A 151 -8.34 0.23 16.35
CA THR A 151 -7.16 1.10 16.34
C THR A 151 -6.63 1.32 14.93
N TYR A 152 -6.57 0.25 14.13
CA TYR A 152 -6.13 0.34 12.74
C TYR A 152 -7.14 1.11 11.89
N ALA A 153 -8.44 0.86 12.10
CA ALA A 153 -9.51 1.60 11.44
C ALA A 153 -9.42 3.12 11.69
N ASN A 154 -9.11 3.54 12.92
CA ASN A 154 -8.92 4.96 13.24
C ASN A 154 -7.72 5.55 12.51
N THR A 155 -6.60 4.82 12.43
CA THR A 155 -5.43 5.25 11.63
C THR A 155 -5.83 5.48 10.17
N LEU A 156 -6.55 4.54 9.57
CA LEU A 156 -7.01 4.64 8.19
C LEU A 156 -7.98 5.82 8.00
N GLN A 157 -8.89 6.03 8.95
CA GLN A 157 -9.83 7.15 8.91
C GLN A 157 -9.10 8.49 8.96
N THR A 158 -8.19 8.69 9.93
CA THR A 158 -7.44 9.95 10.05
C THR A 158 -6.60 10.22 8.80
N ALA A 159 -5.92 9.20 8.27
CA ALA A 159 -5.16 9.35 7.03
C ALA A 159 -6.05 9.72 5.83
N ALA A 160 -7.25 9.14 5.73
CA ALA A 160 -8.21 9.50 4.69
C ALA A 160 -8.71 10.94 4.81
N GLU A 161 -8.94 11.41 6.05
CA GLU A 161 -9.36 12.79 6.34
C GLU A 161 -8.24 13.79 6.04
N ASP A 162 -6.99 13.47 6.37
CA ASP A 162 -5.83 14.33 6.09
C ASP A 162 -5.56 14.48 4.59
N ALA A 163 -5.92 13.49 3.77
CA ALA A 163 -5.74 13.52 2.32
C ALA A 163 -6.85 14.29 1.56
N TRP A 164 -7.94 14.67 2.22
CA TRP A 164 -9.15 15.27 1.62
C TRP A 164 -9.18 16.80 1.74
#